data_AF-A0A1W6N098-F1
#
_entry.id   AF-A0A1W6N098-F1
#
_cell.length_a   1.000
_cell.length_b   1.000
_cell.length_c   1.000
_cell.angle_alpha   90.00
_cell.angle_beta   90.00
_cell.angle_gamma   90.00
#
_symmetry.space_group_name_H-M   'P 1'
#
loop_
_entity.id
_entity.type
_entity.pdbx_description
1 polymer ?
#
loop_
_entity_poly.entity_id
_entity_poly.type
_entity_poly.pdbx_seq_one_letter_code
_entity_poly.pdbx_strand_id
1 'polypeptide(L)'
;MTDSANVQREGPPPRWEWRCFAASLAELEAKIGASAQVSSRHSEELYLANARSPHNAKIRDGLLDVKRLKAIAATGLELWEVVLQQGFPLSASTIDFFFAVLDLAPAAPCRQSYPMDAFLADVIGADPAFRTVKIAKARRVFSFCRCRTEFSRLLIDGVSQETFCIEDEMPERIEAALEKLGLNPAANTNYPKFFARLGSHEA
;
A
#
# COMPACT_ATOMS: atom_id res chain seq x y z
N MET A 1 -1.47 31.63 27.41
CA MET A 1 -2.01 31.22 26.10
C MET A 1 -0.82 30.73 25.28
N THR A 2 -0.52 29.43 25.38
CA THR A 2 0.59 28.81 24.66
C THR A 2 0.05 28.22 23.37
N ASP A 3 0.44 28.89 22.28
CA ASP A 3 0.32 28.46 20.91
C ASP A 3 0.91 27.05 20.76
N SER A 4 0.04 26.06 20.60
CA SER A 4 0.47 24.69 20.35
C SER A 4 0.76 24.58 18.87
N ALA A 5 1.99 24.95 18.51
CA ALA A 5 2.54 24.71 17.19
C ALA A 5 2.31 23.25 16.82
N ASN A 6 1.46 23.04 15.81
CA ASN A 6 1.23 21.77 15.17
C ASN A 6 2.54 21.38 14.46
N VAL A 7 3.47 20.77 15.19
CA VAL A 7 4.68 20.19 14.59
C VAL A 7 4.22 19.00 13.78
N GLN A 8 3.98 19.23 12.48
CA GLN A 8 3.97 18.18 11.49
C GLN A 8 5.30 17.42 11.64
N ARG A 9 5.26 16.24 12.27
CA ARG A 9 6.41 15.34 12.19
C ARG A 9 6.52 14.94 10.73
N GLU A 10 7.66 15.21 10.11
CA GLU A 10 7.96 14.66 8.79
C GLU A 10 7.78 13.13 8.86
N GLY A 11 7.00 12.60 7.92
CA GLY A 11 6.82 11.16 7.78
C GLY A 11 8.17 10.46 7.52
N PRO A 12 8.21 9.12 7.58
CA PRO A 12 9.41 8.40 7.18
C PRO A 12 9.82 8.80 5.74
N PRO A 13 11.13 8.83 5.42
CA PRO A 13 11.57 9.20 4.09
C PRO A 13 10.92 8.30 3.03
N PRO A 14 10.58 8.83 1.83
CA PRO A 14 10.07 8.02 0.74
C PRO A 14 11.01 6.88 0.39
N ARG A 15 10.46 5.72 0.05
CA ARG A 15 11.22 4.51 -0.27
C ARG A 15 10.88 4.02 -1.66
N TRP A 16 11.88 3.60 -2.41
CA TRP A 16 11.68 2.85 -3.65
C TRP A 16 11.15 1.46 -3.31
N GLU A 17 10.23 0.96 -4.11
CA GLU A 17 9.58 -0.34 -3.94
C GLU A 17 9.59 -1.09 -5.28
N TRP A 18 9.96 -2.38 -5.22
CA TRP A 18 9.62 -3.37 -6.23
C TRP A 18 8.73 -4.43 -5.61
N ARG A 19 7.64 -4.78 -6.27
CA ARG A 19 6.68 -5.80 -5.82
C ARG A 19 6.23 -6.70 -6.96
N CYS A 20 5.94 -7.96 -6.63
CA CYS A 20 5.20 -8.86 -7.48
C CYS A 20 4.08 -9.59 -6.73
N PHE A 21 3.20 -10.22 -7.50
CA PHE A 21 2.10 -11.06 -7.04
C PHE A 21 2.03 -12.32 -7.90
N ALA A 22 1.73 -13.46 -7.29
CA ALA A 22 1.44 -14.71 -7.98
C ALA A 22 0.62 -15.65 -7.09
N ALA A 23 -0.04 -16.66 -7.67
CA ALA A 23 -0.70 -17.70 -6.90
C ALA A 23 0.30 -18.49 -6.01
N SER A 24 1.55 -18.62 -6.47
CA SER A 24 2.66 -19.18 -5.72
C SER A 24 3.97 -18.50 -6.12
N LEU A 25 4.78 -18.17 -5.12
CA LEU A 25 6.14 -17.64 -5.22
C LEU A 25 7.14 -18.60 -4.57
N ALA A 26 6.84 -19.90 -4.51
CA ALA A 26 7.66 -20.90 -3.83
C ALA A 26 9.11 -20.96 -4.35
N GLU A 27 9.33 -20.84 -5.66
CA GLU A 27 10.68 -20.79 -6.24
C GLU A 27 11.46 -19.57 -5.78
N LEU A 28 10.79 -18.42 -5.69
CA LEU A 28 11.39 -17.19 -5.18
C LEU A 28 11.68 -17.30 -3.68
N GLU A 29 10.76 -17.84 -2.90
CA GLU A 29 10.95 -18.12 -1.47
C GLU A 29 12.16 -19.05 -1.23
N ALA A 30 12.33 -20.08 -2.07
CA ALA A 30 13.47 -20.99 -2.02
C ALA A 30 14.80 -20.28 -2.35
N LYS A 31 14.84 -19.40 -3.36
CA LYS A 31 16.04 -18.59 -3.70
C LYS A 31 16.45 -17.64 -2.58
N ILE A 32 15.47 -17.10 -1.84
CA ILE A 32 15.73 -16.22 -0.69
C ILE A 32 16.33 -17.02 0.47
N GLY A 33 15.84 -18.25 0.68
CA GLY A 33 16.27 -19.12 1.76
C GLY A 33 15.82 -18.65 3.15
N ALA A 34 16.37 -19.28 4.19
CA ALA A 34 16.10 -18.89 5.57
C ALA A 34 16.83 -17.58 5.91
N SER A 35 16.10 -16.56 6.36
CA SER A 35 16.68 -15.32 6.88
C SER A 35 16.78 -15.36 8.40
N ALA A 36 17.88 -14.83 8.95
CA ALA A 36 18.16 -14.86 10.39
C ALA A 36 17.28 -13.91 11.22
N GLN A 37 16.70 -12.87 10.60
CA GLN A 37 15.79 -11.93 11.25
C GLN A 37 14.46 -11.92 10.51
N VAL A 38 13.47 -12.59 11.09
CA VAL A 38 12.10 -12.62 10.57
C VAL A 38 11.17 -12.06 11.64
N SER A 39 10.45 -11.00 11.29
CA SER A 39 9.25 -10.60 12.03
C SER A 39 8.03 -11.15 11.29
N SER A 40 7.18 -11.89 11.99
CA SER A 40 5.93 -12.43 11.46
C SER A 40 4.74 -11.66 12.03
N ARG A 41 3.79 -11.29 11.18
CA ARG A 41 2.57 -10.59 11.62
C ARG A 41 1.36 -11.00 10.77
N HIS A 42 0.21 -11.10 11.43
CA HIS A 42 -1.09 -11.24 10.80
C HIS A 42 -1.85 -9.92 10.89
N SER A 43 -2.67 -9.63 9.88
CA SER A 43 -3.53 -8.46 9.85
C SER A 43 -4.72 -8.67 8.92
N GLU A 44 -5.85 -8.09 9.29
CA GLU A 44 -6.93 -7.81 8.34
C GLU A 44 -6.77 -6.38 7.83
N GLU A 45 -6.79 -6.22 6.52
CA GLU A 45 -6.65 -4.92 5.84
C GLU A 45 -7.83 -4.73 4.90
N LEU A 46 -8.37 -3.50 4.86
CA LEU A 46 -9.40 -3.09 3.91
C LEU A 46 -8.80 -2.09 2.94
N TYR A 47 -8.49 -2.51 1.73
CA TYR A 47 -7.97 -1.63 0.70
C TYR A 47 -9.10 -0.84 0.04
N LEU A 48 -8.85 0.44 -0.22
CA LEU A 48 -9.75 1.35 -0.91
C LEU A 48 -9.24 1.48 -2.35
N ALA A 49 -9.45 0.43 -3.15
CA ALA A 49 -8.97 0.38 -4.52
C ALA A 49 -9.73 1.42 -5.36
N ASN A 50 -9.02 2.21 -6.15
CA ASN A 50 -9.64 3.14 -7.09
C ASN A 50 -8.89 3.10 -8.42
N ALA A 51 -9.64 2.99 -9.52
CA ALA A 51 -9.06 2.83 -10.85
C ALA A 51 -8.57 4.16 -11.47
N ARG A 52 -8.97 5.31 -10.92
CA ARG A 52 -8.64 6.63 -11.47
C ARG A 52 -7.28 7.18 -11.01
N SER A 53 -6.64 6.56 -10.03
CA SER A 53 -5.39 7.05 -9.42
C SER A 53 -4.42 5.91 -9.16
N PRO A 54 -3.11 6.13 -9.32
CA PRO A 54 -2.10 5.14 -8.97
C PRO A 54 -1.80 5.10 -7.46
N HIS A 55 -2.41 5.98 -6.66
CA HIS A 55 -2.15 6.08 -5.23
C HIS A 55 -2.84 4.95 -4.45
N ASN A 56 -2.32 4.65 -3.26
CA ASN A 56 -2.76 3.51 -2.47
C ASN A 56 -3.37 3.99 -1.16
N ALA A 57 -4.58 3.53 -0.85
CA ALA A 57 -5.24 3.80 0.41
C ALA A 57 -5.76 2.50 1.03
N LYS A 58 -5.65 2.38 2.35
CA LYS A 58 -6.18 1.24 3.08
C LYS A 58 -6.51 1.59 4.52
N ILE A 59 -7.36 0.78 5.13
CA ILE A 59 -7.64 0.80 6.56
C ILE A 59 -7.06 -0.45 7.21
N ARG A 60 -6.35 -0.27 8.32
CA ARG A 60 -5.81 -1.36 9.15
C ARG A 60 -5.73 -0.89 10.59
N ASP A 61 -6.15 -1.73 11.54
CA ASP A 61 -6.11 -1.44 12.99
C ASP A 61 -6.79 -0.09 13.34
N GLY A 62 -7.87 0.27 12.64
CA GLY A 62 -8.59 1.54 12.84
C GLY A 62 -7.85 2.78 12.34
N LEU A 63 -6.78 2.63 11.55
CA LEU A 63 -6.05 3.71 10.91
C LEU A 63 -6.28 3.71 9.40
N LEU A 64 -6.55 4.87 8.83
CA LEU A 64 -6.48 5.13 7.39
C LEU A 64 -5.03 5.47 7.02
N ASP A 65 -4.42 4.60 6.22
CA ASP A 65 -3.09 4.76 5.64
C ASP A 65 -3.23 5.18 4.17
N VAL A 66 -2.59 6.28 3.76
CA VAL A 66 -2.50 6.71 2.34
C VAL A 66 -1.05 6.86 1.93
N LYS A 67 -0.69 6.20 0.83
CA LYS A 67 0.60 6.33 0.16
C LYS A 67 0.47 6.95 -1.22
N ARG A 68 1.28 7.96 -1.48
CA ARG A 68 1.42 8.61 -2.79
C ARG A 68 2.56 7.97 -3.56
N LEU A 69 2.30 7.67 -4.83
CA LEU A 69 3.34 7.30 -5.80
C LEU A 69 3.98 8.59 -6.31
N LYS A 70 5.21 8.89 -5.87
CA LYS A 70 5.90 10.16 -6.20
C LYS A 70 6.61 10.12 -7.54
N ALA A 71 7.21 8.99 -7.87
CA ALA A 71 8.00 8.83 -9.08
C ALA A 71 8.07 7.35 -9.50
N ILE A 72 8.34 7.14 -10.78
CA ILE A 72 8.69 5.84 -11.34
C ILE A 72 10.04 6.01 -12.02
N ALA A 73 11.03 5.21 -11.65
CA ALA A 73 12.33 5.21 -12.29
C ALA A 73 12.25 4.59 -13.69
N ALA A 74 13.22 4.88 -14.55
CA ALA A 74 13.29 4.25 -15.88
C ALA A 74 13.37 2.72 -15.82
N THR A 75 13.88 2.16 -14.71
CA THR A 75 13.93 0.71 -14.45
C THR A 75 12.57 0.12 -14.05
N GLY A 76 11.58 0.95 -13.72
CA GLY A 76 10.25 0.51 -13.26
C GLY A 76 10.10 0.45 -11.73
N LEU A 77 11.13 0.79 -10.96
CA LEU A 77 11.00 0.98 -9.51
C LEU A 77 10.08 2.15 -9.19
N GLU A 78 9.33 2.04 -8.10
CA GLU A 78 8.31 3.01 -7.71
C GLU A 78 8.67 3.68 -6.38
N LEU A 79 8.75 5.01 -6.35
CA LEU A 79 9.03 5.77 -5.13
C LEU A 79 7.74 6.11 -4.39
N TRP A 80 7.58 5.58 -3.19
CA TRP A 80 6.37 5.76 -2.37
C TRP A 80 6.62 6.62 -1.14
N GLU A 81 5.68 7.53 -0.89
CA GLU A 81 5.64 8.36 0.31
C GLU A 81 4.39 8.06 1.13
N VAL A 82 4.56 7.93 2.45
CA VAL A 82 3.43 7.85 3.38
C VAL A 82 2.97 9.28 3.65
N VAL A 83 1.76 9.61 3.21
CA VAL A 83 1.24 10.99 3.26
C VAL A 83 0.19 11.16 4.36
N LEU A 84 -0.55 10.10 4.69
CA LEU A 84 -1.55 10.10 5.74
C LEU A 84 -1.49 8.79 6.52
N GLN A 85 -1.52 8.91 7.85
CA GLN A 85 -1.77 7.81 8.77
C GLN A 85 -2.62 8.37 9.91
N GLN A 86 -3.93 8.18 9.84
CA GLN A 86 -4.88 8.86 10.73
C GLN A 86 -5.89 7.87 11.31
N GLY A 87 -6.15 7.97 12.61
CA GLY A 87 -7.20 7.22 13.29
C GLY A 87 -8.57 7.84 13.10
N PHE A 88 -9.60 6.99 13.11
CA PHE A 88 -10.99 7.43 13.12
C PHE A 88 -11.39 8.00 14.51
N PRO A 89 -12.34 8.95 14.56
CA PRO A 89 -13.04 9.54 13.41
C PRO A 89 -12.18 10.56 12.62
N LEU A 90 -12.44 10.70 11.32
CA LEU A 90 -11.79 11.68 10.45
C LEU A 90 -12.56 12.99 10.42
N SER A 91 -11.87 14.13 10.39
CA SER A 91 -12.51 15.43 10.15
C SER A 91 -12.86 15.62 8.68
N ALA A 92 -13.76 16.56 8.37
CA ALA A 92 -14.01 16.97 6.99
C ALA A 92 -12.73 17.40 6.24
N SER A 93 -11.82 18.13 6.90
CA SER A 93 -10.53 18.52 6.31
C SER A 93 -9.62 17.33 6.02
N THR A 94 -9.67 16.26 6.82
CA THR A 94 -8.96 15.02 6.51
C THR A 94 -9.56 14.31 5.30
N ILE A 95 -10.89 14.37 5.11
CA ILE A 95 -11.54 13.85 3.90
C ILE A 95 -11.08 14.63 2.66
N ASP A 96 -11.09 15.96 2.73
CA ASP A 96 -10.61 16.80 1.62
C ASP A 96 -9.14 16.49 1.28
N PHE A 97 -8.30 16.35 2.30
CA PHE A 97 -6.90 15.96 2.13
C PHE A 97 -6.76 14.55 1.55
N PHE A 98 -7.58 13.59 1.97
CA PHE A 98 -7.59 12.23 1.42
C PHE A 98 -7.86 12.25 -0.10
N PHE A 99 -8.87 12.98 -0.56
CA PHE A 99 -9.15 13.11 -2.00
C PHE A 99 -8.03 13.83 -2.74
N ALA A 100 -7.50 14.91 -2.17
CA ALA A 100 -6.40 15.66 -2.76
C ALA A 100 -5.12 14.80 -2.89
N VAL A 101 -4.81 13.96 -1.91
CA VAL A 101 -3.65 13.04 -1.98
C VAL A 101 -3.85 11.96 -3.02
N LEU A 102 -5.09 11.53 -3.24
CA LEU A 102 -5.45 10.56 -4.27
C LEU A 102 -5.59 11.18 -5.68
N ASP A 103 -5.40 12.48 -5.85
CA ASP A 103 -5.67 13.21 -7.10
C ASP A 103 -7.10 12.98 -7.62
N LEU A 104 -8.07 12.95 -6.70
CA LEU A 104 -9.49 12.75 -6.99
C LEU A 104 -10.27 14.02 -6.68
N ALA A 105 -11.41 14.19 -7.35
CA ALA A 105 -12.35 15.24 -7.02
C ALA A 105 -12.87 15.03 -5.58
N PRO A 106 -12.92 16.07 -4.74
CA PRO A 106 -13.37 15.93 -3.37
C PRO A 106 -14.83 15.48 -3.33
N ALA A 107 -15.15 14.55 -2.43
CA ALA A 107 -16.53 14.37 -2.01
C ALA A 107 -17.02 15.66 -1.35
N ALA A 108 -18.29 16.04 -1.56
CA ALA A 108 -18.89 17.15 -0.82
C ALA A 108 -19.16 16.66 0.62
N PRO A 109 -18.33 17.00 1.62
CA PRO A 109 -18.49 16.42 2.94
C PRO A 109 -19.76 16.94 3.58
N CYS A 110 -20.68 16.06 3.99
CA CYS A 110 -21.92 16.44 4.65
C CYS A 110 -21.80 16.44 6.19
N ARG A 111 -20.75 15.82 6.74
CA ARG A 111 -20.47 15.73 8.18
C ARG A 111 -19.18 16.45 8.56
N GLN A 112 -19.13 16.92 9.81
CA GLN A 112 -17.90 17.47 10.40
C GLN A 112 -16.93 16.38 10.88
N SER A 113 -17.46 15.19 11.21
CA SER A 113 -16.72 14.06 11.75
C SER A 113 -17.24 12.76 11.15
N TYR A 114 -16.33 11.89 10.73
CA TYR A 114 -16.59 10.62 10.09
C TYR A 114 -15.98 9.47 10.91
N PRO A 115 -16.79 8.80 11.75
CA PRO A 115 -16.47 7.46 12.21
C PRO A 115 -16.24 6.51 11.01
N MET A 116 -15.57 5.39 11.24
CA MET A 116 -15.13 4.49 10.15
C MET A 116 -16.28 3.97 9.28
N ASP A 117 -17.41 3.59 9.89
CA ASP A 117 -18.62 3.15 9.21
C ASP A 117 -19.22 4.25 8.33
N ALA A 118 -19.32 5.47 8.86
CA ALA A 118 -19.80 6.64 8.10
C ALA A 118 -18.85 7.01 6.95
N PHE A 119 -17.54 6.93 7.15
CA PHE A 119 -16.56 7.13 6.08
C PHE A 119 -16.72 6.09 4.97
N LEU A 120 -16.86 4.81 5.33
CA LEU A 120 -17.05 3.75 4.35
C LEU A 120 -18.36 3.87 3.59
N ALA A 121 -19.46 4.24 4.25
CA ALA A 121 -20.77 4.37 3.61
C ALA A 121 -20.89 5.67 2.78
N ASP A 122 -20.62 6.81 3.40
CA ASP A 122 -20.98 8.12 2.85
C ASP A 122 -19.89 8.71 1.93
N VAL A 123 -18.65 8.24 2.05
CA VAL A 123 -17.51 8.73 1.26
C VAL A 123 -17.07 7.69 0.25
N ILE A 124 -16.67 6.50 0.73
CA ILE A 124 -16.15 5.44 -0.15
C ILE A 124 -17.29 4.78 -0.94
N GLY A 125 -18.40 4.43 -0.29
CA GLY A 125 -19.55 3.76 -0.92
C GLY A 125 -20.36 4.66 -1.85
N ALA A 126 -20.24 5.99 -1.71
CA ALA A 126 -20.94 6.96 -2.54
C ALA A 126 -20.22 7.26 -3.87
N ASP A 127 -18.91 6.98 -3.97
CA ASP A 127 -18.13 7.23 -5.19
C ASP A 127 -17.86 5.90 -5.93
N PRO A 128 -18.44 5.71 -7.13
CA PRO A 128 -18.34 4.46 -7.89
C PRO A 128 -16.92 4.13 -8.37
N ALA A 129 -15.98 5.07 -8.27
CA ALA A 129 -14.59 4.78 -8.60
C ALA A 129 -13.86 3.97 -7.51
N PHE A 130 -14.38 3.96 -6.28
CA PHE A 130 -13.83 3.14 -5.22
C PHE A 130 -14.46 1.75 -5.21
N ARG A 131 -13.62 0.76 -4.91
CA ARG A 131 -14.00 -0.59 -4.55
C ARG A 131 -13.25 -0.97 -3.29
N THR A 132 -13.96 -1.48 -2.30
CA THR A 132 -13.33 -2.03 -1.10
C THR A 132 -12.86 -3.46 -1.37
N VAL A 133 -11.64 -3.78 -0.96
CA VAL A 133 -11.06 -5.13 -1.10
C VAL A 133 -10.56 -5.58 0.27
N LYS A 134 -11.17 -6.63 0.83
CA LYS A 134 -10.76 -7.19 2.12
C LYS A 134 -9.63 -8.19 1.91
N ILE A 135 -8.56 -8.04 2.69
CA ILE A 135 -7.40 -8.91 2.64
C ILE A 135 -7.04 -9.40 4.04
N ALA A 136 -7.03 -10.72 4.22
CA ALA A 136 -6.31 -11.32 5.35
C ALA A 136 -4.86 -11.55 4.92
N LYS A 137 -3.92 -11.01 5.69
CA LYS A 137 -2.50 -10.98 5.32
C LYS A 137 -1.62 -11.57 6.43
N ALA A 138 -0.87 -12.61 6.09
CA ALA A 138 0.22 -13.14 6.91
C ALA A 138 1.55 -12.76 6.25
N ARG A 139 2.38 -11.97 6.95
CA ARG A 139 3.62 -11.43 6.38
C ARG A 139 4.84 -11.85 7.18
N ARG A 140 5.96 -12.05 6.47
CA ARG A 140 7.31 -12.15 6.98
C ARG A 140 8.10 -10.95 6.48
N VAL A 141 8.61 -10.14 7.40
CA VAL A 141 9.50 -9.02 7.07
C VAL A 141 10.91 -9.35 7.55
N PHE A 142 11.89 -9.20 6.66
CA PHE A 142 13.29 -9.56 6.86
C PHE A 142 14.21 -8.66 6.04
N SER A 143 15.52 -8.78 6.24
CA SER A 143 16.53 -8.12 5.41
C SER A 143 17.06 -9.08 4.35
N PHE A 144 17.13 -8.62 3.10
CA PHE A 144 17.77 -9.32 1.98
C PHE A 144 18.59 -8.33 1.18
N CYS A 145 19.87 -8.61 0.96
CA CYS A 145 20.81 -7.66 0.34
C CYS A 145 20.75 -6.25 0.98
N ARG A 146 20.60 -6.20 2.31
CA ARG A 146 20.43 -4.97 3.12
C ARG A 146 19.14 -4.18 2.86
N CYS A 147 18.30 -4.62 1.93
CA CYS A 147 16.99 -4.02 1.67
C CYS A 147 15.95 -4.59 2.64
N ARG A 148 14.99 -3.76 3.05
CA ARG A 148 13.81 -4.27 3.77
C ARG A 148 12.97 -5.05 2.80
N THR A 149 12.64 -6.29 3.16
CA THR A 149 11.95 -7.23 2.29
C THR A 149 10.73 -7.78 3.00
N GLU A 150 9.61 -7.88 2.30
CA GLU A 150 8.36 -8.45 2.79
C GLU A 150 7.91 -9.58 1.85
N PHE A 151 7.71 -10.78 2.39
CA PHE A 151 7.00 -11.86 1.73
C PHE A 151 5.67 -12.05 2.45
N SER A 152 4.55 -12.06 1.74
CA SER A 152 3.23 -12.21 2.34
C SER A 152 2.35 -13.22 1.61
N ARG A 153 1.59 -13.97 2.40
CA ARG A 153 0.46 -14.77 1.94
C ARG A 153 -0.81 -13.98 2.20
N LEU A 154 -1.65 -13.89 1.18
CA LEU A 154 -2.86 -13.10 1.13
C LEU A 154 -4.04 -14.02 0.87
N LEU A 155 -5.15 -13.77 1.57
CA LEU A 155 -6.45 -14.29 1.20
C LEU A 155 -7.31 -13.10 0.79
N ILE A 156 -7.68 -13.07 -0.49
CA ILE A 156 -8.45 -11.99 -1.12
C ILE A 156 -9.70 -12.63 -1.69
N ASP A 157 -10.87 -12.34 -1.13
CA ASP A 157 -12.16 -12.90 -1.55
C ASP A 157 -12.14 -14.44 -1.68
N GLY A 158 -11.45 -15.11 -0.75
CA GLY A 158 -11.30 -16.58 -0.73
C GLY A 158 -10.19 -17.13 -1.65
N VAL A 159 -9.60 -16.30 -2.50
CA VAL A 159 -8.49 -16.67 -3.38
C VAL A 159 -7.16 -16.41 -2.70
N SER A 160 -6.32 -17.44 -2.64
CA SER A 160 -4.97 -17.33 -2.10
C SER A 160 -4.02 -16.71 -3.13
N GLN A 161 -3.22 -15.75 -2.66
CA GLN A 161 -2.20 -15.07 -3.44
C GLN A 161 -0.95 -14.89 -2.58
N GLU A 162 0.22 -14.87 -3.20
CA GLU A 162 1.49 -14.53 -2.57
C GLU A 162 2.02 -13.23 -3.17
N THR A 163 2.65 -12.41 -2.34
CA THR A 163 3.33 -11.19 -2.77
C THR A 163 4.70 -11.11 -2.14
N PHE A 164 5.65 -10.63 -2.93
CA PHE A 164 7.01 -10.34 -2.51
C PHE A 164 7.32 -8.88 -2.82
N CYS A 165 8.01 -8.22 -1.90
CA CYS A 165 8.34 -6.81 -1.98
C CYS A 165 9.75 -6.57 -1.45
N ILE A 166 10.52 -5.74 -2.15
CA ILE A 166 11.80 -5.20 -1.70
C ILE A 166 11.68 -3.68 -1.69
N GLU A 167 12.10 -3.05 -0.60
CA GLU A 167 12.11 -1.60 -0.48
C GLU A 167 13.38 -1.06 0.20
N ASP A 168 13.87 0.06 -0.33
CA ASP A 168 15.05 0.78 0.16
C ASP A 168 14.93 2.27 -0.20
N GLU A 169 15.65 3.14 0.50
CA GLU A 169 15.77 4.55 0.13
C GLU A 169 16.68 4.71 -1.11
N MET A 170 17.58 3.74 -1.32
CA MET A 170 18.53 3.67 -2.43
C MET A 170 18.05 2.68 -3.50
N PRO A 171 17.61 3.15 -4.69
CA PRO A 171 17.07 2.29 -5.75
C PRO A 171 18.09 1.26 -6.26
N GLU A 172 19.37 1.63 -6.32
CA GLU A 172 20.46 0.76 -6.78
C GLU A 172 20.63 -0.50 -5.93
N ARG A 173 20.27 -0.45 -4.63
CA ARG A 173 20.30 -1.64 -3.76
C ARG A 173 19.19 -2.62 -4.12
N ILE A 174 18.03 -2.10 -4.50
CA ILE A 174 16.92 -2.92 -4.98
C ILE A 174 17.29 -3.58 -6.30
N GLU A 175 17.87 -2.82 -7.24
CA GLU A 175 18.30 -3.34 -8.54
C GLU A 175 19.30 -4.50 -8.39
N ALA A 176 20.32 -4.34 -7.54
CA ALA A 176 21.27 -5.42 -7.24
C ALA A 176 20.61 -6.64 -6.58
N ALA A 177 19.60 -6.43 -5.72
CA ALA A 177 18.85 -7.52 -5.11
C ALA A 177 17.98 -8.27 -6.13
N LEU A 178 17.35 -7.55 -7.07
CA LEU A 178 16.55 -8.13 -8.15
C LEU A 178 17.42 -8.93 -9.12
N GLU A 179 18.58 -8.40 -9.50
CA GLU A 179 19.57 -9.10 -10.33
C GLU A 179 19.95 -10.45 -9.70
N LYS A 180 20.29 -10.45 -8.41
CA LYS A 180 20.64 -11.68 -7.67
C LYS A 180 19.53 -12.72 -7.65
N LEU A 181 18.26 -12.28 -7.68
CA LEU A 181 17.09 -13.17 -7.70
C LEU A 181 16.68 -13.59 -9.12
N GLY A 182 17.26 -12.95 -10.16
CA GLY A 182 16.87 -13.11 -11.55
C GLY A 182 15.49 -12.51 -11.85
N LEU A 183 15.13 -11.41 -11.18
CA LEU A 183 13.85 -10.73 -11.33
C LEU A 183 13.98 -9.51 -12.24
N ASN A 184 12.97 -9.28 -13.09
CA ASN A 184 12.92 -8.13 -13.98
C ASN A 184 12.37 -6.89 -13.25
N PRO A 185 13.13 -5.79 -13.11
CA PRO A 185 12.65 -4.54 -12.52
C PRO A 185 11.39 -3.99 -13.19
N ALA A 186 11.25 -4.16 -14.51
CA ALA A 186 10.09 -3.68 -15.27
C ALA A 186 8.78 -4.46 -14.98
N ALA A 187 8.87 -5.62 -14.32
CA ALA A 187 7.70 -6.43 -13.93
C ALA A 187 7.02 -5.94 -12.63
N ASN A 188 7.40 -4.75 -12.13
CA ASN A 188 6.89 -4.20 -10.88
C ASN A 188 5.36 -4.02 -10.90
N THR A 189 4.70 -4.62 -9.91
CA THR A 189 3.25 -4.58 -9.73
C THR A 189 2.94 -4.21 -8.28
N ASN A 190 2.45 -2.99 -8.07
CA ASN A 190 1.90 -2.54 -6.79
C ASN A 190 0.44 -3.00 -6.57
N TYR A 191 -0.11 -2.75 -5.38
CA TYR A 191 -1.49 -3.11 -5.04
C TYR A 191 -2.54 -2.46 -5.96
N PRO A 192 -2.51 -1.13 -6.23
CA PRO A 192 -3.43 -0.51 -7.18
C PRO A 192 -3.45 -1.21 -8.56
N LYS A 193 -2.27 -1.46 -9.15
CA LYS A 193 -2.13 -2.21 -10.42
C LYS A 193 -2.69 -3.62 -10.32
N PHE A 194 -2.43 -4.31 -9.21
CA PHE A 194 -2.94 -5.66 -8.96
C PHE A 194 -4.47 -5.69 -8.86
N PHE A 195 -5.09 -4.77 -8.11
CA PHE A 195 -6.54 -4.70 -7.98
C PHE A 195 -7.25 -4.32 -9.28
N ALA A 196 -6.64 -3.46 -10.09
CA ALA A 196 -7.16 -3.12 -11.41
C ALA A 196 -7.26 -4.38 -12.30
N ARG A 197 -6.23 -5.24 -12.28
CA ARG A 197 -6.23 -6.51 -13.04
C ARG A 197 -7.27 -7.50 -12.52
N LEU A 198 -7.45 -7.61 -11.20
CA LEU A 198 -8.48 -8.49 -10.63
C LEU A 198 -9.89 -8.10 -11.09
N GLY A 199 -10.21 -6.81 -11.11
CA GLY A 199 -11.52 -6.33 -11.56
C GLY A 199 -11.78 -6.51 -13.06
N SER A 200 -10.75 -6.64 -13.89
CA SER A 200 -10.91 -6.90 -15.34
C SER A 200 -11.25 -8.35 -15.68
N HIS A 201 -11.14 -9.29 -14.74
CA HIS A 201 -11.48 -10.70 -14.94
C HIS A 201 -12.92 -11.06 -14.48
N GLU A 202 -13.63 -10.12 -13.86
CA GLU A 202 -15.01 -10.30 -13.38
C GLU A 202 -16.05 -9.58 -14.26
N ALA A 203 -15.62 -8.93 -15.36
CA ALA A 203 -16.46 -8.17 -16.29
C ALA A 203 -16.69 -8.90 -17.62
#